data_AF-A0A161I0S3-F1
#
_entry.id   AF-A0A161I0S3-F1
#
_cell.length_a   1.000
_cell.length_b   1.000
_cell.length_c   1.000
_cell.angle_alpha   90.00
_cell.angle_beta   90.00
_cell.angle_gamma   90.00
#
_symmetry.space_group_name_H-M   'P 1'
#
loop_
_entity.id
_entity.type
_entity.pdbx_description
1 polymer ?
#
loop_
_entity_poly.entity_id
_entity_poly.type
_entity_poly.pdbx_seq_one_letter_code
_entity_poly.pdbx_strand_id
1 'polypeptide(L)'
;MDTLVLVLEALVVVAGIYLGVRMGGIGLGLWGAVGVLVLVFVFQEQPGDIPWEAILVILAVITAASAMQSAGGIDYLVVLAEKVIRSRPRLVNYLAPLMTFLFCAGSGTGNIIFPLLPVIYEVSYERGIRPERPLATSVAVSGFALAASPVAAAMAAFVGLTGNRDDALSLGEILLITLPAVLLGTIVAALVQSRVGRELADDPEYQRRLAEGLVTPPRSAGGADGAATATTTVTAVEPRAKRAAGVFFLGVALVVLLGAFDGLLPSWTVDGETVTLSLTTLLTMVMLAVALVVMLVGQVKPAEVLDAPLTKSGLTAIIALLGIAWLANTFIAGNEETVIGGLTEVATNNPWFLAVGLFLVAAATTSQSAAVNTMIPLGMSLGLPTATLAAYLPAMGGVMTLPANGSQLAAVEIDRTGSTRIGKYVVNHSFILPTLVMAAVSVPTALLIATLF
;
A
#
# COMPACT_ATOMS: atom_id res chain seq x y z
N MET A 1 16.72 37.09 1.43
CA MET A 1 15.63 36.91 2.42
C MET A 1 14.84 35.67 2.09
N ASP A 2 14.62 35.42 0.80
CA ASP A 2 13.85 34.29 0.24
C ASP A 2 14.35 32.91 0.72
N THR A 3 15.67 32.69 0.82
CA THR A 3 16.20 31.42 1.33
C THR A 3 15.89 31.16 2.81
N LEU A 4 15.83 32.21 3.65
CA LEU A 4 15.49 32.05 5.07
C LEU A 4 14.00 31.75 5.23
N VAL A 5 13.15 32.43 4.46
CA VAL A 5 11.71 32.22 4.42
C VAL A 5 11.40 30.79 3.98
N LEU A 6 11.98 30.35 2.85
CA LEU A 6 11.89 28.97 2.36
C LEU A 6 12.28 27.93 3.41
N VAL A 7 13.40 28.15 4.11
CA VAL A 7 13.87 27.20 5.15
C VAL A 7 12.89 27.15 6.33
N LEU A 8 12.33 28.30 6.74
CA LEU A 8 11.34 28.34 7.81
C LEU A 8 10.02 27.66 7.41
N GLU A 9 9.56 27.86 6.18
CA GLU A 9 8.38 27.17 5.65
C GLU A 9 8.60 25.66 5.52
N ALA A 10 9.77 25.24 5.02
CA ALA A 10 10.14 23.83 5.00
C ALA A 10 10.17 23.23 6.42
N LEU A 11 10.63 24.00 7.42
CA LEU A 11 10.55 23.59 8.83
C LEU A 11 9.11 23.46 9.32
N VAL A 12 8.17 24.30 8.87
CA VAL A 12 6.74 24.13 9.16
C VAL A 12 6.23 22.81 8.59
N VAL A 13 6.57 22.49 7.33
CA VAL A 13 6.19 21.22 6.69
C VAL A 13 6.75 20.03 7.47
N VAL A 14 8.05 20.04 7.76
CA VAL A 14 8.73 18.98 8.51
C VAL A 14 8.17 18.85 9.93
N ALA A 15 7.88 19.96 10.61
CA ALA A 15 7.29 19.97 11.94
C ALA A 15 5.86 19.41 11.93
N GLY A 16 5.03 19.80 10.96
CA GLY A 16 3.68 19.28 10.77
C GLY A 16 3.67 17.76 10.57
N ILE A 17 4.55 17.25 9.70
CA ILE A 17 4.72 15.81 9.49
C ILE A 17 5.21 15.14 10.78
N TYR A 18 6.26 15.67 11.42
CA TYR A 18 6.85 15.09 12.63
C TYR A 18 5.84 14.99 13.78
N LEU A 19 5.14 16.08 14.09
CA LEU A 19 4.14 16.12 15.15
C LEU A 19 2.93 15.24 14.81
N GLY A 20 2.52 15.24 13.54
CA GLY A 20 1.47 14.39 13.01
C GLY A 20 1.75 12.90 13.17
N VAL A 21 2.95 12.45 12.76
CA VAL A 21 3.41 11.07 12.91
C VAL A 21 3.47 10.68 14.40
N ARG A 22 3.93 11.60 15.27
CA ARG A 22 4.03 11.33 16.72
C ARG A 22 2.68 11.17 17.41
N MET A 23 1.67 11.91 16.94
CA MET A 23 0.29 11.80 17.43
C MET A 23 -0.40 10.53 16.89
N GLY A 24 -0.08 10.13 15.66
CA GLY A 24 -0.64 8.94 15.01
C GLY A 24 -2.09 9.11 14.57
N GLY A 25 -2.57 8.16 13.76
CA GLY A 25 -3.94 8.13 13.25
C GLY A 25 -4.31 9.42 12.49
N ILE A 26 -5.43 10.04 12.88
CA ILE A 26 -5.91 11.30 12.26
C ILE A 26 -5.00 12.50 12.54
N GLY A 27 -4.10 12.40 13.53
CA GLY A 27 -3.20 13.48 13.93
C GLY A 27 -2.30 13.97 12.80
N LEU A 28 -1.93 13.09 11.88
CA LEU A 28 -1.16 13.44 10.68
C LEU A 28 -1.89 14.48 9.81
N GLY A 29 -3.19 14.29 9.61
CA GLY A 29 -4.01 15.25 8.87
C GLY A 29 -4.24 16.56 9.61
N LEU A 30 -4.50 16.48 10.92
CA LEU A 30 -4.74 17.67 11.72
C LEU A 30 -3.52 18.59 11.80
N TRP A 31 -2.33 18.03 12.01
CA TRP A 31 -1.08 18.81 11.99
C TRP A 31 -0.72 19.32 10.59
N GLY A 32 -1.11 18.59 9.54
CA GLY A 32 -1.06 19.07 8.16
C GLY A 32 -1.85 20.37 7.99
N ALA A 33 -3.11 20.38 8.41
CA ALA A 33 -3.97 21.57 8.35
C ALA A 33 -3.45 22.73 9.21
N VAL A 34 -2.89 22.45 10.40
CA VAL A 34 -2.21 23.47 11.21
C VAL A 34 -1.01 24.06 10.45
N GLY A 35 -0.22 23.23 9.77
CA GLY A 35 0.86 23.70 8.91
C GLY A 35 0.36 24.64 7.81
N VAL A 36 -0.75 24.31 7.15
CA VAL A 36 -1.35 25.17 6.12
C VAL A 36 -1.76 26.51 6.71
N LEU A 37 -2.39 26.51 7.89
CA LEU A 37 -2.72 27.76 8.60
C LEU A 37 -1.47 28.61 8.85
N VAL A 38 -0.35 28.00 9.25
CA VAL A 38 0.90 28.73 9.46
C VAL A 38 1.44 29.28 8.14
N LEU A 39 1.50 28.49 7.06
CA LEU A 39 1.98 28.96 5.76
C LEU A 39 1.14 30.13 5.23
N VAL A 40 -0.19 30.00 5.28
CA VAL A 40 -1.10 31.03 4.74
C VAL A 40 -1.11 32.28 5.61
N PHE A 41 -1.20 32.16 6.94
CA PHE A 41 -1.39 33.34 7.80
C PHE A 41 -0.09 33.96 8.31
N VAL A 42 1.00 33.20 8.44
CA VAL A 42 2.30 33.73 8.90
C VAL A 42 3.19 34.08 7.72
N PHE A 43 3.29 33.19 6.74
CA PHE A 43 4.16 33.36 5.58
C PHE A 43 3.47 34.02 4.39
N GLN A 44 2.13 34.19 4.44
CA GLN A 44 1.31 34.84 3.41
C GLN A 44 1.29 34.07 2.07
N GLU A 45 1.50 32.76 2.13
CA GLU A 45 1.40 31.89 0.97
C GLU A 45 -0.05 31.70 0.53
N GLN A 46 -0.25 31.51 -0.78
CA GLN A 46 -1.56 31.12 -1.29
C GLN A 46 -1.84 29.66 -0.91
N PRO A 47 -3.05 29.33 -0.44
CA PRO A 47 -3.39 27.94 -0.15
C PRO A 47 -3.31 27.12 -1.43
N GLY A 48 -2.54 26.03 -1.39
CA GLY A 48 -2.46 25.10 -2.51
C GLY A 48 -3.75 24.27 -2.66
N ASP A 49 -3.79 23.46 -3.71
CA ASP A 49 -4.96 22.64 -4.01
C ASP A 49 -5.18 21.51 -3.01
N ILE A 50 -6.44 21.25 -2.70
CA ILE A 50 -6.87 20.07 -1.94
C ILE A 50 -6.98 18.89 -2.91
N PRO A 51 -6.46 17.70 -2.57
CA PRO A 51 -6.53 16.52 -3.44
C PRO A 51 -7.93 15.86 -3.43
N TRP A 52 -8.95 16.56 -3.89
CA TRP A 52 -10.35 16.10 -3.86
C TRP A 52 -10.56 14.79 -4.61
N GLU A 53 -9.93 14.63 -5.77
CA GLU A 53 -10.03 13.43 -6.59
C GLU A 53 -9.58 12.17 -5.82
N ALA A 54 -8.42 12.24 -5.19
CA ALA A 54 -7.90 11.14 -4.39
C ALA A 54 -8.79 10.84 -3.18
N ILE A 55 -9.34 11.87 -2.51
CA ILE A 55 -10.28 11.70 -1.40
C ILE A 55 -11.55 10.95 -1.85
N LEU A 56 -12.12 11.32 -2.99
CA LEU A 56 -13.34 10.70 -3.53
C LEU A 56 -13.11 9.22 -3.88
N VAL A 57 -11.97 8.90 -4.52
CA VAL A 57 -11.64 7.51 -4.86
C VAL A 57 -11.43 6.68 -3.61
N ILE A 58 -10.70 7.19 -2.61
CA ILE A 58 -10.52 6.50 -1.33
C ILE A 58 -11.86 6.21 -0.68
N LEU A 59 -12.75 7.21 -0.62
CA LEU A 59 -14.07 7.06 -0.02
C LEU A 59 -14.88 5.96 -0.74
N ALA A 60 -14.90 5.97 -2.08
CA ALA A 60 -15.64 4.98 -2.87
C ALA A 60 -15.09 3.56 -2.71
N VAL A 61 -13.77 3.40 -2.84
CA VAL A 61 -13.09 2.09 -2.71
C VAL A 61 -13.27 1.53 -1.30
N ILE A 62 -13.09 2.36 -0.27
CA ILE A 62 -13.20 1.89 1.11
C ILE A 62 -14.64 1.55 1.47
N THR A 63 -15.63 2.29 0.94
CA THR A 63 -17.04 1.91 1.10
C THR A 63 -17.29 0.52 0.51
N ALA A 64 -16.79 0.23 -0.69
CA ALA A 64 -16.93 -1.07 -1.33
C ALA A 64 -16.18 -2.20 -0.60
N ALA A 65 -14.93 -1.95 -0.19
CA ALA A 65 -14.11 -2.91 0.54
C ALA A 65 -14.67 -3.19 1.93
N SER A 66 -15.24 -2.17 2.60
CA SER A 66 -15.89 -2.30 3.90
C SER A 66 -17.21 -3.04 3.81
N ALA A 67 -17.98 -2.86 2.72
CA ALA A 67 -19.14 -3.70 2.43
C ALA A 67 -18.73 -5.16 2.23
N MET A 68 -17.63 -5.42 1.51
CA MET A 68 -17.10 -6.78 1.32
C MET A 68 -16.63 -7.38 2.66
N GLN A 69 -15.93 -6.59 3.48
CA GLN A 69 -15.49 -7.01 4.81
C GLN A 69 -16.67 -7.37 5.70
N SER A 70 -17.70 -6.51 5.74
CA SER A 70 -18.90 -6.72 6.55
C SER A 70 -19.70 -7.96 6.10
N ALA A 71 -19.60 -8.34 4.83
CA ALA A 71 -20.20 -9.57 4.30
C ALA A 71 -19.41 -10.85 4.63
N GLY A 72 -18.29 -10.76 5.36
CA GLY A 72 -17.37 -11.87 5.62
C GLY A 72 -16.42 -12.18 4.45
N GLY A 73 -16.34 -11.29 3.45
CA GLY A 73 -15.51 -11.51 2.27
C GLY A 73 -14.02 -11.64 2.59
N ILE A 74 -13.53 -10.98 3.65
CA ILE A 74 -12.15 -11.14 4.13
C ILE A 74 -11.93 -12.55 4.69
N ASP A 75 -12.87 -13.09 5.46
CA ASP A 75 -12.79 -14.45 6.00
C ASP A 75 -12.72 -15.49 4.86
N TYR A 76 -13.49 -15.27 3.79
CA TYR A 76 -13.38 -16.08 2.57
C TYR A 76 -11.97 -16.03 1.96
N LEU A 77 -11.36 -14.85 1.87
CA LEU A 77 -10.01 -14.70 1.34
C LEU A 77 -8.97 -15.41 2.20
N VAL A 78 -9.13 -15.38 3.52
CA VAL A 78 -8.26 -16.14 4.46
C VAL A 78 -8.34 -17.63 4.18
N VAL A 79 -9.54 -18.19 4.07
CA VAL A 79 -9.74 -19.62 3.76
C VAL A 79 -9.13 -19.98 2.41
N LEU A 80 -9.26 -19.09 1.42
CA LEU A 80 -8.64 -19.29 0.11
C LEU A 80 -7.11 -19.29 0.20
N ALA A 81 -6.51 -18.32 0.90
CA ALA A 81 -5.07 -18.26 1.11
C ALA A 81 -4.56 -19.47 1.88
N GLU A 82 -5.25 -19.87 2.94
CA GLU A 82 -4.92 -21.08 3.70
C GLU A 82 -4.92 -22.31 2.78
N LYS A 83 -5.97 -22.50 1.98
CA LYS A 83 -6.05 -23.62 1.04
C LYS A 83 -4.89 -23.62 0.05
N VAL A 84 -4.52 -22.46 -0.50
CA VAL A 84 -3.39 -22.34 -1.45
C VAL A 84 -2.07 -22.62 -0.75
N ILE A 85 -1.80 -21.98 0.39
CA ILE A 85 -0.53 -22.12 1.13
C ILE A 85 -0.36 -23.56 1.66
N ARG A 86 -1.42 -24.17 2.22
CA ARG A 86 -1.41 -25.57 2.70
C ARG A 86 -1.30 -26.60 1.58
N SER A 87 -1.64 -26.26 0.33
CA SER A 87 -1.53 -27.19 -0.81
C SER A 87 -0.08 -27.55 -1.14
N ARG A 88 0.87 -26.62 -0.97
CA ARG A 88 2.30 -26.82 -1.21
C ARG A 88 3.12 -26.12 -0.12
N PRO A 89 3.09 -26.64 1.12
CA PRO A 89 3.56 -25.91 2.28
C PRO A 89 5.09 -25.80 2.33
N ARG A 90 5.83 -26.66 1.59
CA ARG A 90 7.28 -26.49 1.35
C ARG A 90 7.63 -25.21 0.59
N LEU A 91 6.67 -24.64 -0.14
CA LEU A 91 6.82 -23.41 -0.91
C LEU A 91 6.22 -22.19 -0.20
N VAL A 92 5.95 -22.27 1.11
CA VAL A 92 5.33 -21.15 1.88
C VAL A 92 6.10 -19.84 1.73
N ASN A 93 7.44 -19.88 1.64
CA ASN A 93 8.29 -18.70 1.41
C ASN A 93 7.95 -17.95 0.13
N TYR A 94 7.34 -18.60 -0.86
CA TYR A 94 6.92 -18.00 -2.13
C TYR A 94 5.41 -17.81 -2.20
N LEU A 95 4.63 -18.81 -1.76
CA LEU A 95 3.17 -18.75 -1.82
C LEU A 95 2.59 -17.67 -0.91
N ALA A 96 3.12 -17.50 0.30
CA ALA A 96 2.61 -16.48 1.22
C ALA A 96 2.79 -15.05 0.67
N PRO A 97 3.99 -14.65 0.18
CA PRO A 97 4.16 -13.34 -0.44
C PRO A 97 3.33 -13.15 -1.71
N LEU A 98 3.22 -14.16 -2.57
CA LEU A 98 2.41 -14.07 -3.80
C LEU A 98 0.91 -13.93 -3.51
N MET A 99 0.39 -14.65 -2.51
CA MET A 99 -1.00 -14.47 -2.06
C MET A 99 -1.20 -13.08 -1.45
N THR A 100 -0.21 -12.58 -0.71
CA THR A 100 -0.24 -11.22 -0.14
C THR A 100 -0.27 -10.18 -1.25
N PHE A 101 0.59 -10.32 -2.27
CA PHE A 101 0.59 -9.47 -3.46
C PHE A 101 -0.77 -9.46 -4.14
N LEU A 102 -1.31 -10.64 -4.47
CA LEU A 102 -2.60 -10.76 -5.17
C LEU A 102 -3.74 -10.07 -4.41
N PHE A 103 -3.80 -10.30 -3.10
CA PHE A 103 -4.89 -9.76 -2.28
C PHE A 103 -4.73 -8.26 -2.01
N CYS A 104 -3.52 -7.77 -1.76
CA CYS A 104 -3.29 -6.35 -1.54
C CYS A 104 -3.44 -5.55 -2.85
N ALA A 105 -2.92 -6.06 -3.97
CA ALA A 105 -3.09 -5.44 -5.29
C ALA A 105 -4.56 -5.45 -5.73
N GLY A 106 -5.26 -6.56 -5.53
CA GLY A 106 -6.67 -6.66 -5.90
C GLY A 106 -7.62 -5.87 -5.00
N SER A 107 -7.29 -5.66 -3.73
CA SER A 107 -8.14 -4.90 -2.80
C SER A 107 -7.77 -3.42 -2.64
N GLY A 108 -6.60 -3.00 -3.10
CA GLY A 108 -6.12 -1.63 -2.97
C GLY A 108 -5.62 -1.27 -1.57
N THR A 109 -5.49 -2.23 -0.66
CA THR A 109 -5.02 -1.96 0.71
C THR A 109 -4.08 -3.04 1.22
N GLY A 110 -3.01 -2.63 1.90
CA GLY A 110 -2.07 -3.52 2.57
C GLY A 110 -2.68 -4.18 3.82
N ASN A 111 -3.78 -3.65 4.36
CA ASN A 111 -4.42 -4.14 5.58
C ASN A 111 -5.02 -5.55 5.42
N ILE A 112 -5.21 -6.04 4.19
CA ILE A 112 -5.65 -7.43 3.97
C ILE A 112 -4.60 -8.45 4.43
N ILE A 113 -3.35 -8.04 4.72
CA ILE A 113 -2.35 -8.94 5.27
C ILE A 113 -2.67 -9.43 6.69
N PHE A 114 -3.28 -8.60 7.55
CA PHE A 114 -3.50 -8.94 8.97
C PHE A 114 -4.12 -10.34 9.19
N PRO A 115 -5.21 -10.69 8.51
CA PRO A 115 -5.81 -12.01 8.69
C PRO A 115 -5.04 -13.14 7.97
N LEU A 116 -4.06 -12.83 7.11
CA LEU A 116 -3.14 -13.83 6.54
C LEU A 116 -1.97 -14.16 7.47
N LEU A 117 -1.54 -13.22 8.32
CA LEU A 117 -0.36 -13.41 9.17
C LEU A 117 -0.43 -14.69 10.03
N PRO A 118 -1.57 -15.02 10.70
CA PRO A 118 -1.67 -16.26 11.46
C PRO A 118 -1.49 -17.50 10.58
N VAL A 119 -2.13 -17.53 9.41
CA VAL A 119 -2.02 -18.64 8.44
C VAL A 119 -0.58 -18.82 7.97
N ILE A 120 0.09 -17.72 7.65
CA ILE A 120 1.49 -17.74 7.22
C ILE A 120 2.38 -18.30 8.33
N TYR A 121 2.19 -17.84 9.56
CA TYR A 121 2.92 -18.33 10.73
C TYR A 121 2.67 -19.83 10.96
N GLU A 122 1.41 -20.25 11.05
CA GLU A 122 1.03 -21.64 11.34
C GLU A 122 1.61 -22.61 10.31
N VAL A 123 1.42 -22.36 9.01
CA VAL A 123 1.92 -23.27 7.97
C VAL A 123 3.45 -23.31 7.94
N SER A 124 4.11 -22.18 8.20
CA SER A 124 5.58 -22.14 8.30
C SER A 124 6.06 -22.96 9.49
N TYR A 125 5.45 -22.74 10.66
CA TYR A 125 5.83 -23.39 11.90
C TYR A 125 5.59 -24.91 11.85
N GLU A 126 4.42 -25.36 11.38
CA GLU A 126 4.09 -26.77 11.19
C GLU A 126 5.09 -27.52 10.29
N ARG A 127 5.72 -26.81 9.34
CA ARG A 127 6.72 -27.40 8.44
C ARG A 127 8.16 -27.23 8.91
N GLY A 128 8.37 -26.67 10.10
CA GLY A 128 9.71 -26.37 10.61
C GLY A 128 10.44 -25.28 9.81
N ILE A 129 9.70 -24.49 9.03
CA ILE A 129 10.24 -23.37 8.26
C ILE A 129 10.28 -22.15 9.19
N ARG A 130 11.44 -21.48 9.23
CA ARG A 130 11.64 -20.22 9.98
C ARG A 130 10.54 -19.19 9.62
N PRO A 131 9.60 -18.85 10.53
CA PRO A 131 8.48 -17.96 10.20
C PRO A 131 8.88 -16.56 9.72
N GLU A 132 10.03 -16.05 10.16
CA GLU A 132 10.60 -14.78 9.67
C GLU A 132 10.67 -14.70 8.14
N ARG A 133 10.94 -15.82 7.46
CA ARG A 133 11.17 -15.82 6.02
C ARG A 133 9.90 -15.41 5.24
N PRO A 134 8.76 -16.10 5.37
CA PRO A 134 7.54 -15.71 4.70
C PRO A 134 6.86 -14.50 5.35
N LEU A 135 6.88 -14.34 6.68
CA LEU A 135 6.23 -13.21 7.36
C LEU A 135 6.85 -11.87 6.93
N ALA A 136 8.18 -11.77 6.97
CA ALA A 136 8.84 -10.50 6.65
C ALA A 136 8.63 -10.10 5.19
N THR A 137 8.69 -11.07 4.27
CA THR A 137 8.48 -10.82 2.84
C THR A 137 7.03 -10.44 2.57
N SER A 138 6.05 -11.16 3.13
CA SER A 138 4.63 -10.82 2.96
C SER A 138 4.33 -9.41 3.47
N VAL A 139 4.84 -9.03 4.64
CA VAL A 139 4.66 -7.67 5.18
C VAL A 139 5.24 -6.61 4.24
N ALA A 140 6.47 -6.79 3.74
CA ALA A 140 7.03 -5.87 2.76
C ALA A 140 6.15 -5.77 1.50
N VAL A 141 5.75 -6.91 0.94
CA VAL A 141 4.90 -6.99 -0.25
C VAL A 141 3.55 -6.29 -0.07
N SER A 142 2.97 -6.32 1.14
CA SER A 142 1.71 -5.60 1.42
C SER A 142 1.80 -4.08 1.20
N GLY A 143 3.00 -3.49 1.29
CA GLY A 143 3.23 -2.09 0.91
C GLY A 143 3.40 -1.92 -0.60
N PHE A 144 4.26 -2.72 -1.23
CA PHE A 144 4.59 -2.56 -2.65
C PHE A 144 3.44 -2.93 -3.60
N ALA A 145 2.59 -3.89 -3.22
CA ALA A 145 1.46 -4.35 -4.04
C ALA A 145 0.48 -3.23 -4.44
N LEU A 146 0.46 -2.12 -3.69
CA LEU A 146 -0.46 -1.01 -3.92
C LEU A 146 -0.05 -0.18 -5.14
N ALA A 147 1.22 -0.21 -5.53
CA ALA A 147 1.67 0.38 -6.80
C ALA A 147 1.15 -0.40 -8.01
N ALA A 148 0.79 -1.68 -7.82
CA ALA A 148 0.21 -2.55 -8.83
C ALA A 148 -1.32 -2.66 -8.72
N SER A 149 -1.96 -1.75 -7.96
CA SER A 149 -3.39 -1.81 -7.71
C SER A 149 -4.15 -0.69 -8.43
N PRO A 150 -5.17 -1.00 -9.25
CA PRO A 150 -6.03 0.00 -9.88
C PRO A 150 -6.89 0.80 -8.89
N VAL A 151 -7.11 0.25 -7.69
CA VAL A 151 -8.03 0.79 -6.69
C VAL A 151 -7.30 1.29 -5.44
N ALA A 152 -5.96 1.32 -5.46
CA ALA A 152 -5.22 1.90 -4.36
C ALA A 152 -5.32 3.43 -4.35
N ALA A 153 -5.38 3.99 -3.13
CA ALA A 153 -5.38 5.43 -2.88
C ALA A 153 -4.22 6.18 -3.57
N ALA A 154 -3.03 5.60 -3.56
CA ALA A 154 -1.84 6.18 -4.17
C ALA A 154 -1.88 6.11 -5.70
N MET A 155 -2.48 5.07 -6.28
CA MET A 155 -2.70 4.97 -7.72
C MET A 155 -3.70 6.03 -8.19
N ALA A 156 -4.79 6.20 -7.45
CA ALA A 156 -5.78 7.24 -7.71
C ALA A 156 -5.15 8.65 -7.67
N ALA A 157 -4.31 8.92 -6.66
CA ALA A 157 -3.56 10.17 -6.58
C ALA A 157 -2.65 10.36 -7.81
N PHE A 158 -1.91 9.34 -8.20
CA PHE A 158 -1.05 9.40 -9.39
C PHE A 158 -1.85 9.75 -10.65
N VAL A 159 -2.94 9.01 -10.91
CA VAL A 159 -3.80 9.22 -12.08
C VAL A 159 -4.42 10.62 -12.09
N GLY A 160 -4.90 11.11 -10.94
CA GLY A 160 -5.45 12.47 -10.84
C GLY A 160 -4.41 13.56 -11.10
N LEU A 161 -3.15 13.34 -10.71
CA LEU A 161 -2.06 14.30 -10.93
C LEU A 161 -1.56 14.30 -12.38
N THR A 162 -1.54 13.14 -13.04
CA THR A 162 -0.97 13.00 -14.40
C THR A 162 -2.00 13.02 -15.52
N GLY A 163 -3.29 12.91 -15.22
CA GLY A 163 -4.35 12.67 -16.21
C GLY A 163 -4.59 13.79 -17.22
N ASN A 164 -4.16 15.03 -16.93
CA ASN A 164 -4.31 16.19 -17.82
C ASN A 164 -3.06 16.51 -18.64
N ARG A 165 -2.03 15.65 -18.60
CA ARG A 165 -0.79 15.85 -19.36
C ARG A 165 -0.93 15.35 -20.79
N ASP A 166 -0.20 15.96 -21.72
CA ASP A 166 -0.15 15.51 -23.12
C ASP A 166 0.42 14.09 -23.27
N ASP A 167 1.26 13.66 -22.33
CA ASP A 167 1.85 12.31 -22.24
C ASP A 167 1.13 11.44 -21.18
N ALA A 168 -0.12 11.74 -20.83
CA ALA A 168 -0.89 10.98 -19.86
C ALA A 168 -1.02 9.51 -20.27
N LEU A 169 -0.77 8.60 -19.32
CA LEU A 169 -0.97 7.17 -19.51
C LEU A 169 -2.36 6.76 -19.04
N SER A 170 -2.98 5.83 -19.76
CA SER A 170 -4.15 5.10 -19.30
C SER A 170 -3.83 4.27 -18.05
N LEU A 171 -4.85 3.90 -17.27
CA LEU A 171 -4.67 3.04 -16.10
C LEU A 171 -4.07 1.68 -16.49
N GLY A 172 -4.45 1.17 -17.66
CA GLY A 172 -3.92 -0.09 -18.19
C GLY A 172 -2.41 -0.03 -18.43
N GLU A 173 -1.92 1.05 -19.04
CA GLU A 173 -0.49 1.26 -19.30
C GLU A 173 0.32 1.40 -18.02
N ILE A 174 -0.20 2.15 -17.04
CA ILE A 174 0.44 2.27 -15.72
C ILE A 174 0.57 0.88 -15.07
N LEU A 175 -0.48 0.05 -15.12
CA LEU A 175 -0.44 -1.30 -14.57
C LEU A 175 0.50 -2.23 -15.37
N LEU A 176 0.62 -2.06 -16.68
CA LEU A 176 1.60 -2.81 -17.48
C LEU A 176 3.04 -2.49 -17.07
N ILE A 177 3.30 -1.29 -16.54
CA ILE A 177 4.60 -0.91 -15.97
C ILE A 177 4.76 -1.48 -14.55
N THR A 178 3.80 -1.23 -13.66
CA THR A 178 3.98 -1.48 -12.22
C THR A 178 3.71 -2.92 -11.80
N LEU A 179 2.68 -3.57 -12.37
CA LEU A 179 2.27 -4.92 -11.97
C LEU A 179 3.36 -5.97 -12.19
N PRO A 180 3.95 -6.14 -13.39
CA PRO A 180 5.03 -7.10 -13.59
C PRO A 180 6.28 -6.75 -12.76
N ALA A 181 6.57 -5.47 -12.56
CA ALA A 181 7.73 -5.03 -11.79
C ALA A 181 7.61 -5.36 -10.30
N VAL A 182 6.43 -5.14 -9.69
CA VAL A 182 6.16 -5.51 -8.30
C VAL A 182 6.07 -7.02 -8.13
N LEU A 183 5.52 -7.74 -9.11
CA LEU A 183 5.49 -9.20 -9.10
C LEU A 183 6.90 -9.80 -9.14
N LEU A 184 7.78 -9.29 -10.01
CA LEU A 184 9.17 -9.72 -10.07
C LEU A 184 9.90 -9.40 -8.76
N GLY A 185 9.72 -8.19 -8.22
CA GLY A 185 10.24 -7.81 -6.92
C GLY A 185 9.81 -8.79 -5.83
N THR A 186 8.53 -9.18 -5.81
CA THR A 186 7.97 -10.13 -4.84
C THR A 186 8.67 -11.48 -4.90
N ILE A 187 8.89 -12.00 -6.11
CA ILE A 187 9.57 -13.27 -6.32
C ILE A 187 11.05 -13.20 -5.88
N VAL A 188 11.76 -12.13 -6.24
CA VAL A 188 13.17 -11.96 -5.88
C VAL A 188 13.33 -11.73 -4.37
N ALA A 189 12.46 -10.94 -3.74
CA ALA A 189 12.46 -10.75 -2.28
C ALA A 189 12.20 -12.07 -1.55
N ALA A 190 11.24 -12.87 -2.01
CA ALA A 190 11.00 -14.21 -1.48
C ALA A 190 12.22 -15.14 -1.64
N LEU A 191 12.89 -15.10 -2.80
CA LEU A 191 14.09 -15.87 -3.05
C LEU A 191 15.24 -15.47 -2.12
N VAL A 192 15.51 -14.17 -1.96
CA VAL A 192 16.55 -13.66 -1.05
C VAL A 192 16.20 -14.02 0.38
N GLN A 193 14.98 -13.72 0.82
CA GLN A 193 14.54 -13.95 2.19
C GLN A 193 14.50 -15.44 2.54
N SER A 194 14.32 -16.35 1.56
CA SER A 194 14.35 -17.79 1.79
C SER A 194 15.69 -18.30 2.35
N ARG A 195 16.78 -17.54 2.19
CA ARG A 195 18.12 -17.85 2.69
C ARG A 195 18.51 -17.08 3.95
N VAL A 196 17.59 -16.29 4.51
CA VAL A 196 17.87 -15.44 5.67
C VAL A 196 17.70 -16.23 6.97
N GLY A 197 18.65 -16.03 7.88
CA GLY A 197 18.67 -16.65 9.20
C GLY A 197 19.00 -18.14 9.17
N ARG A 198 19.26 -18.69 10.35
CA ARG A 198 19.46 -20.14 10.55
C ARG A 198 18.14 -20.88 10.31
N GLU A 199 18.24 -22.17 10.00
CA GLU A 199 17.08 -23.05 10.03
C GLU A 199 16.44 -23.01 11.42
N LEU A 200 15.12 -23.17 11.48
CA LEU A 200 14.37 -22.98 12.72
C LEU A 200 14.88 -23.88 13.84
N ALA A 201 15.21 -25.14 13.50
CA ALA A 201 15.77 -26.11 14.44
C ALA A 201 17.11 -25.67 15.05
N ASP A 202 17.89 -24.82 14.36
CA ASP A 202 19.21 -24.36 14.81
C ASP A 202 19.19 -22.94 15.38
N ASP A 203 18.00 -22.32 15.49
CA ASP A 203 17.84 -20.97 16.01
C ASP A 203 17.91 -20.96 17.55
N PRO A 204 18.90 -20.29 18.18
CA PRO A 204 19.08 -20.31 19.62
C PRO A 204 17.91 -19.73 20.41
N GLU A 205 17.24 -18.70 19.88
CA GLU A 205 16.10 -18.07 20.55
C GLU A 205 14.89 -19.00 20.51
N TYR A 206 14.67 -19.67 19.38
CA TYR A 206 13.64 -20.70 19.28
C TYR A 206 13.91 -21.86 20.25
N GLN A 207 15.13 -22.39 20.30
CA GLN A 207 15.50 -23.47 21.22
C GLN A 207 15.32 -23.07 22.68
N ARG A 208 15.67 -21.83 23.05
CA ARG A 208 15.43 -21.27 24.39
C ARG A 208 13.94 -21.25 24.71
N ARG A 209 13.10 -20.70 23.82
CA ARG A 209 11.63 -20.65 24.01
C ARG A 209 10.99 -22.03 24.08
N LEU A 210 11.49 -22.98 23.30
CA LEU A 210 11.04 -24.38 23.33
C LEU A 210 11.39 -25.04 24.67
N ALA A 211 12.61 -24.86 25.17
CA ALA A 211 13.05 -25.37 26.46
C ALA A 211 12.28 -24.76 27.65
N GLU A 212 11.90 -23.49 27.56
CA GLU A 212 11.10 -22.77 28.55
C GLU A 212 9.59 -23.06 28.44
N GLY A 213 9.14 -23.85 27.44
CA GLY A 213 7.73 -24.17 27.24
C GLY A 213 6.88 -23.01 26.70
N LEU A 214 7.50 -21.94 26.21
CA LEU A 214 6.81 -20.76 25.63
C LEU A 214 6.21 -21.07 24.25
N VAL A 215 6.76 -22.08 23.56
CA VAL A 215 6.30 -22.56 22.25
C VAL A 215 6.21 -24.09 22.28
N THR A 216 5.10 -24.63 21.80
CA THR A 216 4.89 -26.07 21.66
C THR A 216 5.58 -26.56 20.38
N PRO A 217 6.32 -27.68 20.39
CA PRO A 217 7.00 -28.18 19.18
C PRO A 217 6.04 -28.36 18.00
N PRO A 218 6.51 -28.19 16.75
CA PRO A 218 5.68 -28.42 15.57
C PRO A 218 5.15 -29.85 15.60
N ARG A 219 3.85 -30.06 15.44
CA ARG A 219 3.33 -31.43 15.28
C ARG A 219 4.00 -32.04 14.06
N SER A 220 4.79 -33.07 14.29
CA SER A 220 5.37 -33.89 13.23
C SER A 220 4.24 -34.40 12.35
N ALA A 221 4.43 -34.34 11.03
CA ALA A 221 3.44 -34.62 10.00
C ALA A 221 3.00 -36.11 9.90
N GLY A 222 2.95 -36.85 11.03
CA GLY A 222 2.63 -38.28 11.09
C GLY A 222 1.89 -38.76 12.35
N GLY A 223 1.37 -37.88 13.22
CA GLY A 223 0.62 -38.28 14.41
C GLY A 223 -0.90 -38.34 14.20
N ALA A 224 -1.46 -39.55 14.16
CA ALA A 224 -2.86 -39.89 13.88
C ALA A 224 -3.88 -39.62 15.02
N ASP A 225 -3.67 -38.61 15.87
CA ASP A 225 -4.61 -38.27 16.95
C ASP A 225 -5.25 -36.89 16.73
N GLY A 226 -6.47 -36.93 16.18
CA GLY A 226 -7.33 -35.79 15.85
C GLY A 226 -7.99 -35.13 17.05
N ALA A 227 -7.20 -34.54 17.95
CA ALA A 227 -7.69 -33.55 18.91
C ALA A 227 -7.17 -32.17 18.50
N ALA A 228 -8.06 -31.41 17.87
CA ALA A 228 -7.85 -30.03 17.45
C ALA A 228 -7.67 -29.12 18.67
N THR A 229 -6.51 -28.49 18.78
CA THR A 229 -6.33 -27.31 19.63
C THR A 229 -5.71 -26.21 18.79
N ALA A 230 -6.53 -25.18 18.56
CA ALA A 230 -6.30 -24.00 17.74
C ALA A 230 -6.06 -24.28 16.25
N THR A 231 -6.91 -25.10 15.63
CA THR A 231 -7.35 -24.74 14.27
C THR A 231 -7.89 -23.32 14.41
N THR A 232 -7.36 -22.33 13.70
CA THR A 232 -8.17 -21.16 13.36
C THR A 232 -9.46 -21.74 12.84
N THR A 233 -10.52 -21.75 13.64
CA THR A 233 -11.77 -22.41 13.29
C THR A 233 -12.16 -21.77 11.99
N VAL A 234 -11.99 -22.50 10.89
CA VAL A 234 -12.58 -22.14 9.61
C VAL A 234 -14.06 -22.30 9.88
N THR A 235 -14.66 -21.28 10.48
CA THR A 235 -16.08 -21.04 10.48
C THR A 235 -16.50 -21.25 9.04
N ALA A 236 -17.44 -22.17 8.83
CA ALA A 236 -17.94 -22.46 7.50
C ALA A 236 -18.29 -21.12 6.84
N VAL A 237 -17.47 -20.71 5.87
CA VAL A 237 -17.61 -19.38 5.26
C VAL A 237 -18.96 -19.37 4.59
N GLU A 238 -19.82 -18.46 5.03
CA GLU A 238 -21.17 -18.39 4.51
C GLU A 238 -21.11 -18.15 2.99
N PRO A 239 -22.00 -18.76 2.19
CA PRO A 239 -21.96 -18.61 0.73
C PRO A 239 -21.99 -17.14 0.27
N ARG A 240 -22.58 -16.25 1.07
CA ARG A 240 -22.64 -14.80 0.83
C ARG A 240 -21.28 -14.13 0.86
N ALA A 241 -20.35 -14.57 1.71
CA ALA A 241 -18.99 -14.03 1.79
C ALA A 241 -18.22 -14.25 0.48
N LYS A 242 -18.31 -15.47 -0.08
CA LYS A 242 -17.71 -15.79 -1.38
C LYS A 242 -18.29 -14.94 -2.51
N ARG A 243 -19.62 -14.76 -2.51
CA ARG A 243 -20.30 -13.94 -3.52
C ARG A 243 -19.92 -12.47 -3.41
N ALA A 244 -19.91 -11.92 -2.19
CA ALA A 244 -19.50 -10.55 -1.91
C ALA A 244 -18.06 -10.27 -2.38
N ALA A 245 -17.12 -11.16 -2.04
CA ALA A 245 -15.75 -11.06 -2.54
C ALA A 245 -15.69 -11.14 -4.08
N GLY A 246 -16.43 -12.09 -4.68
CA GLY A 246 -16.52 -12.22 -6.14
C GLY A 246 -17.02 -10.96 -6.84
N VAL A 247 -18.06 -10.32 -6.31
CA VAL A 247 -18.59 -9.05 -6.84
C VAL A 247 -17.55 -7.93 -6.72
N PHE A 248 -16.87 -7.84 -5.57
CA PHE A 248 -15.83 -6.82 -5.35
C PHE A 248 -14.70 -6.96 -6.39
N PHE A 249 -14.11 -8.15 -6.54
CA PHE A 249 -13.03 -8.36 -7.51
C PHE A 249 -13.49 -8.25 -8.96
N LEU A 250 -14.75 -8.60 -9.27
CA LEU A 250 -15.32 -8.33 -10.58
C LEU A 250 -15.45 -6.82 -10.85
N GLY A 251 -15.82 -6.04 -9.83
CA GLY A 251 -15.82 -4.58 -9.89
C GLY A 251 -14.45 -3.99 -10.17
N VAL A 252 -13.42 -4.49 -9.47
CA VAL A 252 -12.02 -4.11 -9.71
C VAL A 252 -11.59 -4.47 -11.13
N ALA A 253 -11.94 -5.66 -11.61
CA ALA A 253 -11.65 -6.08 -12.98
C ALA A 253 -12.38 -5.21 -14.03
N LEU A 254 -13.62 -4.80 -13.75
CA LEU A 254 -14.39 -3.89 -14.60
C LEU A 254 -13.74 -2.51 -14.69
N VAL A 255 -13.28 -1.97 -13.55
CA VAL A 255 -12.50 -0.71 -13.52
C VAL A 255 -11.25 -0.82 -14.39
N VAL A 256 -10.48 -1.90 -14.24
CA VAL A 256 -9.26 -2.11 -15.04
C VAL A 256 -9.61 -2.19 -16.52
N LEU A 257 -10.64 -2.95 -16.88
CA LEU A 257 -11.08 -3.09 -18.26
C LEU A 257 -11.47 -1.74 -18.86
N LEU A 258 -12.32 -0.97 -18.17
CA LEU A 258 -12.80 0.32 -18.67
C LEU A 258 -11.68 1.37 -18.70
N GLY A 259 -10.81 1.39 -17.68
CA GLY A 259 -9.70 2.35 -17.58
C GLY A 259 -8.46 1.99 -18.42
N ALA A 260 -8.40 0.79 -18.99
CA ALA A 260 -7.32 0.38 -19.91
C ALA A 260 -7.62 0.74 -21.37
N PHE A 261 -8.86 1.11 -21.71
CA PHE A 261 -9.26 1.41 -23.07
C PHE A 261 -10.07 2.70 -23.10
N ASP A 262 -9.45 3.82 -23.46
CA ASP A 262 -10.10 5.13 -23.49
C ASP A 262 -11.36 5.15 -24.38
N GLY A 263 -11.38 4.33 -25.43
CA GLY A 263 -12.55 4.18 -26.31
C GLY A 263 -13.78 3.54 -25.65
N LEU A 264 -13.65 2.96 -24.45
CA LEU A 264 -14.78 2.47 -23.65
C LEU A 264 -15.36 3.56 -22.73
N LEU A 265 -14.63 4.65 -22.52
CA LEU A 265 -15.07 5.75 -21.66
C LEU A 265 -16.02 6.66 -22.43
N PRO A 266 -17.18 7.02 -21.86
CA PRO A 266 -18.06 8.02 -22.45
C PRO A 266 -17.32 9.35 -22.63
N SER A 267 -17.59 10.02 -23.74
CA SER A 267 -17.13 11.37 -24.00
C SER A 267 -18.28 12.25 -24.44
N TRP A 268 -18.15 13.55 -24.15
CA TRP A 268 -19.14 14.56 -24.47
C TRP A 268 -18.45 15.77 -25.10
N THR A 269 -19.20 16.55 -25.88
CA THR A 269 -18.72 17.85 -26.34
C THR A 269 -19.17 18.92 -25.35
N VAL A 270 -18.23 19.58 -24.70
CA VAL A 270 -18.47 20.69 -23.76
C VAL A 270 -17.68 21.88 -24.26
N ASP A 271 -18.35 23.01 -24.50
CA ASP A 271 -17.73 24.25 -25.00
C ASP A 271 -16.89 24.08 -26.28
N GLY A 272 -17.26 23.11 -27.13
CA GLY A 272 -16.56 22.81 -28.39
C GLY A 272 -15.37 21.86 -28.24
N GLU A 273 -15.02 21.47 -27.02
CA GLU A 273 -13.96 20.50 -26.72
C GLU A 273 -14.54 19.13 -26.37
N THR A 274 -13.83 18.06 -26.74
CA THR A 274 -14.23 16.70 -26.36
C THR A 274 -13.69 16.40 -24.98
N VAL A 275 -14.59 16.24 -24.02
CA VAL A 275 -14.28 15.88 -22.64
C VAL A 275 -14.62 14.41 -22.43
N THR A 276 -13.63 13.61 -22.08
CA THR A 276 -13.79 12.19 -21.74
C THR A 276 -14.00 12.03 -20.24
N LEU A 277 -14.81 11.04 -19.84
CA LEU A 277 -15.01 10.69 -18.43
C LEU A 277 -13.66 10.44 -17.73
N SER A 278 -13.37 11.21 -16.68
CA SER A 278 -12.12 11.04 -15.93
C SER A 278 -12.07 9.69 -15.20
N LEU A 279 -10.87 9.11 -15.11
CA LEU A 279 -10.63 7.84 -14.42
C LEU A 279 -11.05 7.90 -12.94
N THR A 280 -10.82 9.04 -12.28
CA THR A 280 -11.30 9.32 -10.92
C THR A 280 -12.82 9.16 -10.81
N THR A 281 -13.57 9.72 -11.77
CA THR A 281 -15.04 9.66 -11.78
C THR A 281 -15.53 8.25 -12.09
N LEU A 282 -14.90 7.57 -13.06
CA LEU A 282 -15.17 6.17 -13.38
C LEU A 282 -15.00 5.26 -12.15
N LEU A 283 -13.85 5.36 -11.48
CA LEU A 283 -13.53 4.62 -10.26
C LEU A 283 -14.59 4.86 -9.18
N THR A 284 -14.96 6.11 -8.96
CA THR A 284 -15.95 6.50 -7.96
C THR A 284 -17.32 5.89 -8.26
N MET A 285 -17.82 6.03 -9.49
CA MET A 285 -19.12 5.48 -9.91
C MET A 285 -19.15 3.96 -9.80
N VAL A 286 -18.15 3.28 -10.35
CA VAL A 286 -18.10 1.81 -10.37
C VAL A 286 -17.97 1.25 -8.96
N MET A 287 -17.08 1.79 -8.13
CA MET A 287 -16.86 1.27 -6.78
C MET A 287 -18.04 1.53 -5.85
N LEU A 288 -18.74 2.66 -5.97
CA LEU A 288 -19.99 2.88 -5.21
C LEU A 288 -21.12 1.93 -5.67
N ALA A 289 -21.25 1.68 -6.97
CA ALA A 289 -22.19 0.68 -7.47
C ALA A 289 -21.84 -0.73 -6.97
N VAL A 290 -20.55 -1.09 -6.98
CA VAL A 290 -20.04 -2.35 -6.42
C VAL A 290 -20.37 -2.44 -4.93
N ALA A 291 -20.18 -1.38 -4.15
CA ALA A 291 -20.53 -1.37 -2.73
C ALA A 291 -22.00 -1.72 -2.51
N LEU A 292 -22.91 -1.10 -3.28
CA LEU A 292 -24.34 -1.41 -3.21
C LEU A 292 -24.63 -2.88 -3.56
N VAL A 293 -24.07 -3.39 -4.66
CA VAL A 293 -24.29 -4.80 -5.07
C VAL A 293 -23.72 -5.77 -4.04
N VAL A 294 -22.55 -5.48 -3.48
CA VAL A 294 -21.93 -6.26 -2.40
C VAL A 294 -22.84 -6.27 -1.17
N MET A 295 -23.41 -5.12 -0.79
CA MET A 295 -24.35 -5.07 0.34
C MET A 295 -25.61 -5.90 0.08
N LEU A 296 -26.18 -5.84 -1.13
CA LEU A 296 -27.38 -6.60 -1.50
C LEU A 296 -27.11 -8.12 -1.49
N VAL A 297 -26.00 -8.56 -2.10
CA VAL A 297 -25.64 -9.98 -2.20
C VAL A 297 -25.10 -10.53 -0.88
N GLY A 298 -24.36 -9.71 -0.13
CA GLY A 298 -23.81 -9.99 1.19
C GLY A 298 -24.81 -9.83 2.34
N GLN A 299 -26.00 -9.29 2.06
CA GLN A 299 -27.03 -8.96 3.04
C GLN A 299 -26.48 -8.11 4.20
N VAL A 300 -25.65 -7.12 3.87
CA VAL A 300 -24.97 -6.23 4.81
C VAL A 300 -25.84 -5.00 5.09
N LYS A 301 -25.99 -4.63 6.36
CA LYS A 301 -26.71 -3.41 6.72
C LYS A 301 -25.81 -2.17 6.55
N PRO A 302 -26.36 -1.00 6.17
CA PRO A 302 -25.55 0.21 6.01
C PRO A 302 -24.68 0.56 7.24
N ALA A 303 -25.21 0.38 8.45
CA ALA A 303 -24.46 0.65 9.68
C ALA A 303 -23.21 -0.25 9.83
N GLU A 304 -23.29 -1.52 9.40
CA GLU A 304 -22.16 -2.46 9.48
C GLU A 304 -20.99 -1.98 8.60
N VAL A 305 -21.29 -1.38 7.44
CA VAL A 305 -20.27 -0.78 6.58
C VAL A 305 -19.57 0.38 7.28
N LEU A 306 -20.31 1.24 7.99
CA LEU A 306 -19.73 2.39 8.71
C LEU A 306 -18.90 1.95 9.92
N ASP A 307 -19.31 0.89 10.60
CA ASP A 307 -18.62 0.34 11.77
C ASP A 307 -17.41 -0.53 11.42
N ALA A 308 -17.28 -0.93 10.16
CA ALA A 308 -16.22 -1.80 9.66
C ALA A 308 -14.82 -1.23 9.96
N PRO A 309 -13.86 -2.08 10.36
CA PRO A 309 -12.47 -1.66 10.57
C PRO A 309 -11.84 -0.94 9.37
N LEU A 310 -12.15 -1.38 8.14
CA LEU A 310 -11.65 -0.72 6.93
C LEU A 310 -12.19 0.70 6.78
N THR A 311 -13.44 0.98 7.15
CA THR A 311 -13.99 2.35 7.14
C THR A 311 -13.23 3.26 8.10
N LYS A 312 -12.93 2.80 9.31
CA LYS A 312 -12.15 3.58 10.30
C LYS A 312 -10.73 3.85 9.82
N SER A 313 -10.07 2.85 9.25
CA SER A 313 -8.75 3.01 8.62
C SER A 313 -8.82 3.98 7.44
N GLY A 314 -9.89 3.94 6.66
CA GLY A 314 -10.07 4.80 5.51
C GLY A 314 -10.31 6.24 5.84
N LEU A 315 -11.18 6.51 6.81
CA LEU A 315 -11.41 7.87 7.31
C LEU A 315 -10.11 8.48 7.84
N THR A 316 -9.30 7.66 8.52
CA THR A 316 -7.96 8.07 8.96
C THR A 316 -7.07 8.47 7.78
N ALA A 317 -7.05 7.68 6.71
CA ALA A 317 -6.28 7.98 5.51
C ALA A 317 -6.78 9.23 4.77
N ILE A 318 -8.11 9.44 4.70
CA ILE A 318 -8.72 10.63 4.09
C ILE A 318 -8.31 11.89 4.86
N ILE A 319 -8.43 11.88 6.18
CA ILE A 319 -8.04 13.03 7.02
C ILE A 319 -6.54 13.31 6.88
N ALA A 320 -5.71 12.26 6.94
CA ALA A 320 -4.27 12.37 6.72
C ALA A 320 -3.92 12.99 5.37
N LEU A 321 -4.57 12.53 4.30
CA LEU A 321 -4.38 13.03 2.94
C LEU A 321 -4.79 14.50 2.83
N LEU A 322 -5.99 14.84 3.34
CA LEU A 322 -6.52 16.20 3.33
C LEU A 322 -5.55 17.19 3.99
N GLY A 323 -4.91 16.82 5.08
CA GLY A 323 -3.97 17.69 5.78
C GLY A 323 -2.59 17.77 5.14
N ILE A 324 -1.92 16.62 4.97
CA ILE A 324 -0.50 16.61 4.57
C ILE A 324 -0.30 16.95 3.10
N ALA A 325 -1.15 16.44 2.20
CA ALA A 325 -1.01 16.78 0.79
C ALA A 325 -1.36 18.25 0.57
N TRP A 326 -2.34 18.80 1.28
CA TRP A 326 -2.65 20.22 1.22
C TRP A 326 -1.50 21.09 1.74
N LEU A 327 -0.85 20.68 2.84
CA LEU A 327 0.37 21.31 3.36
C LEU A 327 1.50 21.30 2.33
N ALA A 328 1.77 20.15 1.70
CA ALA A 328 2.80 20.02 0.69
C ALA A 328 2.47 20.88 -0.56
N ASN A 329 1.24 20.83 -1.05
CA ASN A 329 0.79 21.61 -2.21
C ASN A 329 0.91 23.11 -1.96
N THR A 330 0.56 23.57 -0.75
CA THR A 330 0.72 24.98 -0.34
C THR A 330 2.18 25.41 -0.35
N PHE A 331 3.06 24.60 0.24
CA PHE A 331 4.51 24.88 0.25
C PHE A 331 5.11 24.91 -1.15
N ILE A 332 4.76 23.93 -2.00
CA ILE A 332 5.29 23.82 -3.37
C ILE A 332 4.81 25.00 -4.23
N ALA A 333 3.52 25.33 -4.18
CA ALA A 333 2.95 26.44 -4.94
C ALA A 333 3.58 27.79 -4.56
N GLY A 334 3.88 27.99 -3.28
CA GLY A 334 4.55 29.20 -2.79
C GLY A 334 6.02 29.34 -3.19
N ASN A 335 6.71 28.21 -3.38
CA ASN A 335 8.16 28.18 -3.56
C ASN A 335 8.60 27.61 -4.91
N GLU A 336 7.70 27.60 -5.89
CA GLU A 336 7.84 26.92 -7.17
C GLU A 336 9.18 27.24 -7.85
N GLU A 337 9.54 28.52 -7.97
CA GLU A 337 10.76 28.96 -8.65
C GLU A 337 12.05 28.44 -7.99
N THR A 338 12.10 28.40 -6.65
CA THR A 338 13.30 27.95 -5.92
C THR A 338 13.38 26.44 -5.78
N VAL A 339 12.24 25.78 -5.52
CA VAL A 339 12.14 24.32 -5.41
C VAL A 339 12.44 23.67 -6.76
N ILE A 340 11.89 24.21 -7.86
CA ILE A 340 12.16 23.70 -9.21
C ILE A 340 13.61 24.04 -9.60
N GLY A 341 14.07 25.27 -9.45
CA GLY A 341 15.39 25.70 -9.94
C GLY A 341 16.58 24.89 -9.39
N GLY A 342 16.63 24.63 -8.08
CA GLY A 342 17.74 23.91 -7.44
C GLY A 342 17.68 22.38 -7.59
N LEU A 343 16.48 21.82 -7.71
CA LEU A 343 16.29 20.37 -7.91
C LEU A 343 16.39 19.96 -9.38
N THR A 344 16.13 20.89 -10.32
CA THR A 344 16.23 20.63 -11.77
C THR A 344 17.61 20.16 -12.18
N GLU A 345 18.69 20.76 -11.68
CA GLU A 345 20.04 20.37 -12.08
C GLU A 345 20.44 18.99 -11.53
N VAL A 346 20.02 18.64 -10.30
CA VAL A 346 20.28 17.33 -9.71
C VAL A 346 19.41 16.25 -10.35
N ALA A 347 18.12 16.52 -10.56
CA ALA A 347 17.17 15.55 -11.09
C ALA A 347 17.31 15.33 -12.60
N THR A 348 17.64 16.35 -13.39
CA THR A 348 17.94 16.20 -14.82
C THR A 348 19.16 15.28 -15.02
N ASN A 349 20.16 15.40 -14.15
CA ASN A 349 21.36 14.57 -14.21
C ASN A 349 21.21 13.20 -13.52
N ASN A 350 20.24 13.05 -12.61
CA ASN A 350 20.01 11.83 -11.84
C ASN A 350 18.50 11.54 -11.66
N PRO A 351 17.77 11.15 -12.71
CA PRO A 351 16.31 10.93 -12.61
C PRO A 351 15.92 9.90 -11.53
N TRP A 352 16.77 8.89 -11.30
CA TRP A 352 16.62 7.88 -10.24
C TRP A 352 16.54 8.47 -8.82
N PHE A 353 17.03 9.69 -8.60
CA PHE A 353 17.00 10.37 -7.31
C PHE A 353 15.55 10.57 -6.82
N LEU A 354 14.60 10.81 -7.72
CA LEU A 354 13.20 10.97 -7.33
C LEU A 354 12.57 9.67 -6.83
N ALA A 355 12.97 8.51 -7.37
CA ALA A 355 12.53 7.23 -6.83
C ALA A 355 13.03 7.04 -5.38
N VAL A 356 14.28 7.42 -5.12
CA VAL A 356 14.84 7.40 -3.76
C VAL A 356 14.13 8.41 -2.86
N GLY A 357 13.87 9.61 -3.35
CA GLY A 357 13.09 10.63 -2.64
C GLY A 357 11.69 10.13 -2.29
N LEU A 358 10.97 9.54 -3.24
CA LEU A 358 9.65 8.93 -3.02
C LEU A 358 9.70 7.81 -1.99
N PHE A 359 10.72 6.96 -2.04
CA PHE A 359 10.93 5.91 -1.03
C PHE A 359 11.15 6.49 0.37
N LEU A 360 12.00 7.52 0.51
CA LEU A 360 12.31 8.15 1.78
C LEU A 360 11.14 8.95 2.34
N VAL A 361 10.40 9.68 1.49
CA VAL A 361 9.19 10.40 1.91
C VAL A 361 8.11 9.41 2.34
N ALA A 362 7.92 8.31 1.60
CA ALA A 362 6.98 7.26 2.02
C ALA A 362 7.37 6.63 3.36
N ALA A 363 8.67 6.39 3.59
CA ALA A 363 9.19 5.90 4.86
C ALA A 363 8.94 6.89 6.01
N ALA A 364 9.26 8.17 5.80
CA ALA A 364 9.18 9.20 6.83
C ALA A 364 7.72 9.57 7.18
N THR A 365 6.84 9.63 6.18
CA THR A 365 5.43 9.98 6.37
C THR A 365 4.56 8.78 6.75
N THR A 366 5.10 7.56 6.62
CA THR A 366 4.34 6.31 6.74
C THR A 366 3.08 6.29 5.86
N SER A 367 3.10 7.00 4.73
CA SER A 367 1.94 7.19 3.85
C SER A 367 2.34 7.22 2.38
N GLN A 368 1.79 6.29 1.61
CA GLN A 368 2.07 6.17 0.18
C GLN A 368 1.39 7.28 -0.62
N SER A 369 0.13 7.58 -0.30
CA SER A 369 -0.60 8.66 -0.97
C SER A 369 0.03 10.02 -0.67
N ALA A 370 0.48 10.29 0.57
CA ALA A 370 1.18 11.54 0.86
C ALA A 370 2.48 11.65 0.06
N ALA A 371 3.24 10.55 -0.03
CA ALA A 371 4.48 10.53 -0.78
C ALA A 371 4.27 10.73 -2.29
N VAL A 372 3.25 10.10 -2.89
CA VAL A 372 2.87 10.31 -4.30
C VAL A 372 2.45 11.76 -4.54
N ASN A 373 1.56 12.32 -3.70
CA ASN A 373 1.12 13.71 -3.84
C ASN A 373 2.25 14.73 -3.64
N THR A 374 3.31 14.37 -2.94
CA THR A 374 4.47 15.26 -2.75
C THR A 374 5.47 15.14 -3.89
N MET A 375 5.81 13.91 -4.30
CA MET A 375 6.98 13.66 -5.15
C MET A 375 6.64 13.60 -6.64
N ILE A 376 5.40 13.24 -7.01
CA ILE A 376 5.01 13.20 -8.42
C ILE A 376 4.88 14.61 -9.01
N PRO A 377 4.26 15.61 -8.36
CA PRO A 377 4.25 16.98 -8.88
C PRO A 377 5.66 17.54 -9.03
N LEU A 378 6.55 17.25 -8.08
CA LEU A 378 7.96 17.61 -8.19
C LEU A 378 8.61 16.95 -9.43
N GLY A 379 8.36 15.67 -9.69
CA GLY A 379 8.85 15.03 -10.91
C GLY A 379 8.27 15.63 -12.20
N MET A 380 7.01 16.05 -12.18
CA MET A 380 6.36 16.74 -13.29
C MET A 380 6.97 18.11 -13.54
N SER A 381 7.24 18.89 -12.50
CA SER A 381 7.84 20.22 -12.60
C SER A 381 9.29 20.16 -13.10
N LEU A 382 9.95 19.01 -12.91
CA LEU A 382 11.27 18.68 -13.45
C LEU A 382 11.23 18.20 -14.91
N GLY A 383 10.04 18.16 -15.53
CA GLY A 383 9.87 17.77 -16.93
C GLY A 383 10.00 16.27 -17.20
N LEU A 384 9.86 15.41 -16.17
CA LEU A 384 9.96 13.97 -16.39
C LEU A 384 8.72 13.43 -17.15
N PRO A 385 8.91 12.42 -18.03
CA PRO A 385 7.80 11.76 -18.71
C PRO A 385 6.90 11.02 -17.73
N THR A 386 5.59 10.98 -18.00
CA THR A 386 4.60 10.26 -17.18
C THR A 386 4.94 8.78 -17.02
N ALA A 387 5.46 8.12 -18.06
CA ALA A 387 5.94 6.74 -17.98
C ALA A 387 7.07 6.54 -16.96
N THR A 388 7.99 7.51 -16.87
CA THR A 388 9.09 7.47 -15.88
C THR A 388 8.54 7.67 -14.46
N LEU A 389 7.57 8.57 -14.29
CA LEU A 389 6.91 8.79 -13.00
C LEU A 389 6.12 7.55 -12.55
N ALA A 390 5.42 6.88 -13.48
CA ALA A 390 4.75 5.61 -13.22
C ALA A 390 5.73 4.53 -12.77
N ALA A 391 6.92 4.47 -13.38
CA ALA A 391 7.98 3.55 -13.00
C ALA A 391 8.54 3.78 -11.59
N TYR A 392 8.37 4.98 -11.02
CA TYR A 392 8.77 5.27 -9.64
C TYR A 392 7.74 4.85 -8.61
N LEU A 393 6.48 4.59 -8.99
CA LEU A 393 5.42 4.22 -8.05
C LEU A 393 5.79 3.06 -7.09
N PRO A 394 6.49 1.98 -7.50
CA PRO A 394 6.91 0.94 -6.57
C PRO A 394 7.74 1.46 -5.39
N ALA A 395 8.45 2.58 -5.55
CA ALA A 395 9.23 3.21 -4.48
C ALA A 395 8.38 3.65 -3.29
N MET A 396 7.09 3.89 -3.47
CA MET A 396 6.17 4.19 -2.35
C MET A 396 6.10 3.02 -1.34
N GLY A 397 6.52 1.81 -1.71
CA GLY A 397 6.73 0.69 -0.78
C GLY A 397 7.73 0.98 0.36
N GLY A 398 8.49 2.08 0.26
CA GLY A 398 9.33 2.61 1.34
C GLY A 398 8.59 2.88 2.65
N VAL A 399 7.26 2.96 2.62
CA VAL A 399 6.40 2.94 3.83
C VAL A 399 6.75 1.80 4.79
N MET A 400 7.25 0.66 4.29
CA MET A 400 7.64 -0.52 5.07
C MET A 400 9.07 -0.46 5.65
N THR A 401 9.77 0.66 5.51
CA THR A 401 11.17 0.82 5.93
C THR A 401 11.31 1.01 7.43
N LEU A 402 10.47 1.84 8.05
CA LEU A 402 10.49 2.03 9.49
C LEU A 402 9.57 0.99 10.15
N PRO A 403 9.92 0.41 11.31
CA PRO A 403 9.12 -0.56 12.04
C PRO A 403 7.95 0.11 12.78
N ALA A 404 7.20 0.93 12.06
CA ALA A 404 6.09 1.75 12.56
C ALA A 404 4.74 1.26 12.03
N ASN A 405 4.71 0.31 11.09
CA ASN A 405 3.47 -0.20 10.52
C ASN A 405 2.85 -1.26 11.42
N GLY A 406 1.52 -1.20 11.57
CA GLY A 406 0.78 -2.20 12.34
C GLY A 406 1.01 -3.63 11.85
N SER A 407 1.19 -3.84 10.54
CA SER A 407 1.47 -5.15 9.96
C SER A 407 2.81 -5.74 10.41
N GLN A 408 3.84 -4.91 10.59
CA GLN A 408 5.15 -5.33 11.09
C GLN A 408 5.06 -5.73 12.56
N LEU A 409 4.36 -4.93 13.38
CA LEU A 409 4.15 -5.21 14.80
C LEU A 409 3.33 -6.50 14.99
N ALA A 410 2.24 -6.65 14.24
CA ALA A 410 1.40 -7.84 14.28
C ALA A 410 2.17 -9.11 13.85
N ALA A 411 3.03 -9.02 12.83
CA ALA A 411 3.86 -10.14 12.41
C ALA A 411 4.87 -10.57 13.48
N VAL A 412 5.44 -9.62 14.22
CA VAL A 412 6.31 -9.92 15.38
C VAL A 412 5.53 -10.55 16.52
N GLU A 413 4.33 -10.04 16.81
CA GLU A 413 3.47 -10.55 17.89
C GLU A 413 2.96 -11.98 17.62
N ILE A 414 2.58 -12.26 16.37
CA ILE A 414 2.11 -13.58 15.93
C ILE A 414 3.25 -14.61 15.93
N ASP A 415 4.49 -14.21 15.65
CA ASP A 415 5.61 -15.14 15.62
C ASP A 415 6.08 -15.57 17.02
N ARG A 416 5.47 -16.66 17.50
CA ARG A 416 5.83 -17.22 18.81
C ARG A 416 7.26 -17.77 18.85
N THR A 417 7.88 -18.10 17.71
CA THR A 417 9.25 -18.64 17.67
C THR A 417 10.31 -17.59 18.03
N GLY A 418 9.97 -16.29 17.93
CA GLY A 418 10.93 -15.20 18.12
C GLY A 418 11.88 -14.97 16.95
N SER A 419 11.67 -15.68 15.83
CA SER A 419 12.50 -15.52 14.63
C SER A 419 12.30 -14.17 13.95
N THR A 420 11.06 -13.64 13.99
CA THR A 420 10.65 -12.33 13.47
C THR A 420 10.78 -11.29 14.57
N ARG A 421 11.50 -10.19 14.33
CA ARG A 421 11.81 -9.23 15.39
C ARG A 421 12.03 -7.81 14.89
N ILE A 422 11.80 -6.88 15.82
CA ILE A 422 12.33 -5.52 15.79
C ILE A 422 13.47 -5.48 16.81
N GLY A 423 14.68 -5.20 16.33
CA GLY A 423 15.90 -5.15 17.12
C GLY A 423 16.08 -3.81 17.83
N LYS A 424 17.28 -3.63 18.39
CA LYS A 424 17.63 -2.45 19.20
C LYS A 424 17.61 -1.12 18.41
N TYR A 425 17.89 -1.18 17.10
CA TYR A 425 17.94 0.00 16.24
C TYR A 425 16.75 0.04 15.30
N VAL A 426 16.32 1.25 14.93
CA VAL A 426 15.16 1.49 14.06
C VAL A 426 15.24 0.73 12.74
N VAL A 427 16.43 0.58 12.16
CA VAL A 427 16.65 -0.14 10.89
C VAL A 427 17.00 -1.62 11.07
N ASN A 428 17.18 -2.10 12.30
CA ASN A 428 17.51 -3.49 12.59
C ASN A 428 16.22 -4.25 12.87
N HIS A 429 15.52 -4.69 11.82
CA HIS A 429 14.32 -5.51 11.94
C HIS A 429 14.18 -6.45 10.75
N SER A 430 13.39 -7.51 10.91
CA SER A 430 13.21 -8.57 9.90
C SER A 430 12.71 -8.06 8.53
N PHE A 431 11.98 -6.95 8.52
CA PHE A 431 11.31 -6.40 7.32
C PHE A 431 12.20 -5.53 6.43
N ILE A 432 13.36 -5.05 6.90
CA ILE A 432 14.16 -4.07 6.13
C ILE A 432 14.72 -4.68 4.85
N LEU A 433 15.26 -5.89 4.94
CA LEU A 433 15.89 -6.57 3.81
C LEU A 433 14.89 -6.84 2.68
N PRO A 434 13.72 -7.48 2.91
CA PRO A 434 12.76 -7.68 1.82
C PRO A 434 12.24 -6.34 1.28
N THR A 435 12.04 -5.30 2.10
CA THR A 435 11.66 -3.96 1.62
C THR A 435 12.69 -3.35 0.67
N LEU A 436 13.98 -3.45 1.00
CA LEU A 436 15.05 -2.92 0.15
C LEU A 436 15.20 -3.74 -1.13
N VAL A 437 15.09 -5.07 -1.06
CA VAL A 437 15.13 -5.94 -2.25
C VAL A 437 13.95 -5.63 -3.18
N MET A 438 12.74 -5.46 -2.64
CA MET A 438 11.57 -5.05 -3.40
C MET A 438 11.82 -3.73 -4.14
N ALA A 439 12.32 -2.69 -3.46
CA ALA A 439 12.62 -1.41 -4.11
C ALA A 439 13.71 -1.54 -5.20
N ALA A 440 14.80 -2.23 -4.88
CA ALA A 440 15.94 -2.41 -5.77
C ALA A 440 15.63 -3.27 -7.01
N VAL A 441 14.58 -4.08 -6.97
CA VAL A 441 14.14 -4.90 -8.12
C VAL A 441 12.99 -4.24 -8.85
N SER A 442 11.94 -3.82 -8.12
CA SER A 442 10.72 -3.30 -8.75
C SER A 442 10.94 -1.97 -9.44
N VAL A 443 11.68 -1.03 -8.86
CA VAL A 443 11.89 0.28 -9.51
C VAL A 443 12.70 0.15 -10.81
N PRO A 444 13.87 -0.52 -10.84
CA PRO A 444 14.61 -0.70 -12.09
C PRO A 444 13.85 -1.52 -13.14
N THR A 445 13.09 -2.53 -12.70
CA THR A 445 12.24 -3.30 -13.62
C THR A 445 11.15 -2.43 -14.24
N ALA A 446 10.48 -1.62 -13.42
CA ALA A 446 9.46 -0.70 -13.91
C ALA A 446 10.06 0.34 -14.86
N LEU A 447 11.26 0.86 -14.58
CA LEU A 447 11.95 1.79 -15.47
C LEU A 447 12.29 1.16 -16.82
N LEU A 448 12.73 -0.11 -16.82
CA LEU A 448 13.00 -0.84 -18.06
C LEU A 448 11.71 -1.05 -18.87
N ILE A 449 10.59 -1.34 -18.22
CA ILE A 449 9.31 -1.53 -18.91
C ILE A 449 8.77 -0.19 -19.42
N ALA A 450 8.96 0.89 -18.66
CA ALA A 450 8.54 2.23 -19.04
C ALA A 450 9.21 2.75 -20.31
N THR A 451 10.35 2.19 -20.77
CA THR A 451 10.93 2.58 -22.07
C THR A 451 10.13 2.11 -23.27
N LEU A 452 9.07 1.31 -23.06
CA LEU A 452 8.16 0.82 -24.09
C LEU A 452 6.95 1.73 -24.31
N PHE A 453 6.79 2.76 -23.47
CA PHE A 453 5.73 3.77 -23.49
C PHE A 453 6.37 5.14 -23.65
#